data_AF-A0A942HTC5-F1
#
_entry.id   AF-A0A942HTC5-F1
#
_cell.length_a   1.000
_cell.length_b   1.000
_cell.length_c   1.000
_cell.angle_alpha   90.00
_cell.angle_beta   90.00
_cell.angle_gamma   90.00
#
_symmetry.space_group_name_H-M   'P 1'
#
loop_
_entity.id
_entity.type
_entity.pdbx_description
1 polymer ?
#
loop_
_entity_poly.entity_id
_entity_poly.type
_entity_poly.pdbx_seq_one_letter_code
_entity_poly.pdbx_strand_id
1 'polypeptide(L)'
;MTDTYESFIGPIDPGFVKSVPPESQKIYRELGEKMAQDECWVTFTIRHPSKDSAKLSELLELEPDCALEDGDTIYKSDRHHIKQTGSSWSYELYHRGHYPSAEHLLSTLLDDIEGRLPTLRRLQSEGARMKIKLEFDQRSHLACLQLTPEVLIRLSQLRMNFEVLAKLPVDEKKEEDN
;
A
#
# COMPACT_ATOMS: atom_id res chain seq x y z
N MET A 1 3.22 35.67 15.89
CA MET A 1 2.08 34.75 16.10
C MET A 1 2.02 33.89 14.86
N THR A 2 2.60 32.70 14.92
CA THR A 2 2.53 31.71 13.85
C THR A 2 1.22 30.97 14.05
N ASP A 3 0.22 31.31 13.24
CA ASP A 3 -1.01 30.53 13.15
C ASP A 3 -0.64 29.13 12.68
N THR A 4 -0.66 28.19 13.60
CA THR A 4 -0.73 26.76 13.32
C THR A 4 -2.05 26.55 12.57
N TYR A 5 -1.97 26.46 11.24
CA TYR A 5 -2.96 25.72 10.47
C TYR A 5 -2.89 24.28 10.98
N GLU A 6 -3.69 23.95 11.98
CA GLU A 6 -4.08 22.58 12.23
C GLU A 6 -4.78 22.13 10.95
N SER A 7 -4.03 21.41 10.11
CA SER A 7 -4.55 20.68 8.96
C SER A 7 -5.49 19.61 9.49
N PHE A 8 -6.72 20.02 9.85
CA PHE A 8 -7.82 19.13 10.15
C PHE A 8 -8.27 18.52 8.83
N ILE A 9 -7.55 17.48 8.43
CA ILE A 9 -7.85 16.72 7.23
C ILE A 9 -8.47 15.40 7.71
N GLY A 10 -9.70 15.53 8.23
CA GLY A 10 -10.59 14.42 8.56
C GLY A 10 -11.71 14.28 7.53
N PRO A 11 -12.66 13.35 7.72
CA PRO A 11 -13.88 13.35 6.90
C PRO A 11 -14.53 14.74 6.95
N ILE A 12 -14.98 15.24 5.79
CA ILE A 12 -15.56 16.59 5.70
C ILE A 12 -16.80 16.64 6.59
N ASP A 13 -16.75 17.44 7.65
CA ASP A 13 -17.84 17.58 8.61
C ASP A 13 -19.10 18.12 7.92
N PRO A 14 -20.25 17.42 7.99
CA PRO A 14 -21.52 17.91 7.46
C PRO A 14 -21.94 19.28 8.00
N GLY A 15 -21.53 19.64 9.22
CA GLY A 15 -21.71 20.96 9.82
C GLY A 15 -20.90 22.03 9.11
N PHE A 16 -19.66 21.72 8.74
CA PHE A 16 -18.80 22.60 7.95
C PHE A 16 -19.34 22.82 6.53
N VAL A 17 -19.80 21.76 5.85
CA VAL A 17 -20.41 21.88 4.51
C VAL A 17 -21.63 22.82 4.52
N LYS A 18 -22.42 22.84 5.58
CA LYS A 18 -23.57 23.76 5.68
C LYS A 18 -23.18 25.23 5.90
N SER A 19 -21.97 25.48 6.39
CA SER A 19 -21.47 26.83 6.69
C SER A 19 -20.83 27.55 5.52
N VAL A 20 -20.50 26.84 4.43
CA VAL A 20 -19.88 27.42 3.22
C VAL A 20 -20.92 27.80 2.15
N PRO A 21 -20.60 28.75 1.25
CA PRO A 21 -21.51 29.17 0.18
C PRO A 21 -22.02 27.98 -0.65
N PRO A 22 -23.28 28.02 -1.15
CA PRO A 22 -23.89 26.90 -1.88
C PRO A 22 -23.04 26.33 -3.04
N GLU A 23 -22.34 27.21 -3.76
CA GLU A 23 -21.44 26.84 -4.86
C GLU A 23 -20.25 26.01 -4.37
N SER A 24 -19.72 26.32 -3.19
CA SER A 24 -18.64 25.56 -2.54
C SER A 24 -19.13 24.24 -1.95
N GLN A 25 -20.40 24.16 -1.49
CA GLN A 25 -20.96 22.93 -0.91
C GLN A 25 -20.93 21.77 -1.90
N LYS A 26 -21.18 22.06 -3.19
CA LYS A 26 -21.11 21.06 -4.26
C LYS A 26 -19.69 20.50 -4.39
N ILE A 27 -18.68 21.39 -4.43
CA ILE A 27 -17.26 21.01 -4.53
C ILE A 27 -16.85 20.13 -3.33
N TYR A 28 -17.26 20.48 -2.11
CA TYR A 28 -16.94 19.68 -0.93
C TYR A 28 -17.60 18.30 -0.94
N ARG A 29 -18.84 18.17 -1.42
CA ARG A 29 -19.49 16.85 -1.55
C ARG A 29 -18.79 15.99 -2.59
N GLU A 30 -18.51 16.53 -3.77
CA GLU A 30 -17.80 15.82 -4.84
C GLU A 30 -16.39 15.39 -4.38
N LEU A 31 -15.69 16.25 -3.64
CA LEU A 31 -14.39 15.91 -3.05
C LEU A 31 -14.52 14.80 -2.01
N GLY A 32 -15.51 14.86 -1.11
CA GLY A 32 -15.76 13.82 -0.13
C GLY A 32 -16.07 12.45 -0.78
N GLU A 33 -16.85 12.44 -1.85
CA GLU A 33 -17.13 11.22 -2.63
C GLU A 33 -15.87 10.64 -3.25
N LYS A 34 -14.96 11.47 -3.77
CA LYS A 34 -13.66 11.03 -4.29
C LYS A 34 -12.76 10.50 -3.19
N MET A 35 -12.69 11.19 -2.05
CA MET A 35 -11.90 10.78 -0.89
C MET A 35 -12.38 9.45 -0.31
N ALA A 36 -13.68 9.17 -0.32
CA ALA A 36 -14.23 7.87 0.09
C ALA A 36 -13.75 6.70 -0.78
N GLN A 37 -13.21 7.00 -1.97
CA GLN A 37 -12.68 6.04 -2.93
C GLN A 37 -11.16 6.02 -2.95
N ASP A 38 -10.47 6.81 -2.12
CA ASP A 38 -9.03 6.68 -2.00
C ASP A 38 -8.69 5.34 -1.33
N GLU A 39 -7.66 4.71 -1.86
CA GLU A 39 -7.18 3.41 -1.40
C GLU A 39 -5.68 3.49 -1.14
N CYS A 40 -5.25 2.79 -0.10
CA CYS A 40 -3.85 2.60 0.21
C CYS A 40 -3.63 1.14 0.58
N TRP A 41 -2.55 0.56 0.08
CA TRP A 41 -2.14 -0.78 0.44
C TRP A 41 -0.64 -0.83 0.64
N VAL A 42 -0.24 -1.62 1.64
CA VAL A 42 1.15 -1.97 1.85
C VAL A 42 1.30 -3.47 1.72
N THR A 43 2.27 -3.89 0.91
CA THR A 43 2.56 -5.29 0.63
C THR A 43 3.98 -5.59 1.05
N PHE A 44 4.16 -6.58 1.91
CA PHE A 44 5.46 -7.21 2.16
C PHE A 44 5.56 -8.49 1.35
N THR A 45 6.55 -8.58 0.46
CA THR A 45 6.78 -9.74 -0.39
C THR A 45 8.13 -10.39 -0.10
N ILE A 46 8.14 -11.71 -0.01
CA ILE A 46 9.32 -12.56 -0.02
C ILE A 46 9.30 -13.44 -1.26
N ARG A 47 10.42 -13.46 -2.00
CA ARG A 47 10.65 -14.43 -3.07
C ARG A 47 11.81 -15.32 -2.70
N HIS A 48 11.59 -16.63 -2.65
CA HIS A 48 12.61 -17.59 -2.24
C HIS A 48 12.91 -18.59 -3.38
N PRO A 49 14.19 -18.85 -3.71
CA PRO A 49 14.51 -19.74 -4.84
C PRO A 49 14.11 -21.20 -4.61
N SER A 50 14.12 -21.69 -3.37
CA SER A 50 13.95 -23.12 -3.06
C SER A 50 12.95 -23.50 -1.96
N LYS A 51 12.45 -22.56 -1.16
CA LYS A 51 11.43 -22.88 -0.13
C LYS A 51 10.07 -22.62 -0.73
N ASP A 52 9.12 -23.51 -0.51
CA ASP A 52 7.73 -23.28 -0.86
C ASP A 52 7.08 -22.23 0.06
N SER A 53 5.89 -21.77 -0.33
CA SER A 53 5.15 -20.78 0.45
C SER A 53 4.72 -21.29 1.82
N ALA A 54 4.36 -22.58 1.94
CA ALA A 54 3.97 -23.20 3.20
C ALA A 54 5.11 -23.14 4.24
N LYS A 55 6.34 -23.41 3.82
CA LYS A 55 7.50 -23.30 4.71
C LYS A 55 7.81 -21.86 5.07
N LEU A 56 7.55 -20.90 4.18
CA LEU A 56 7.66 -19.49 4.50
C LEU A 56 6.64 -19.07 5.56
N SER A 57 5.38 -19.48 5.43
CA SER A 57 4.33 -19.24 6.44
C SER A 57 4.71 -19.82 7.80
N GLU A 58 5.20 -21.06 7.85
CA GLU A 58 5.64 -21.71 9.09
C GLU A 58 6.80 -20.94 9.76
N LEU A 59 7.83 -20.57 8.98
CA LEU A 59 9.00 -19.87 9.51
C LEU A 59 8.67 -18.45 9.98
N LEU A 60 7.74 -17.79 9.29
CA LEU A 60 7.31 -16.45 9.63
C LEU A 60 6.21 -16.46 10.66
N GLU A 61 5.53 -17.57 10.94
CA GLU A 61 4.32 -17.58 11.78
C GLU A 61 3.32 -16.51 11.32
N LEU A 62 3.12 -16.42 10.00
CA LEU A 62 2.19 -15.50 9.33
C LEU A 62 1.53 -16.24 8.16
N GLU A 63 0.27 -15.91 7.90
CA GLU A 63 -0.44 -16.38 6.72
C GLU A 63 -0.31 -15.35 5.58
N PRO A 64 -0.06 -15.80 4.33
CA PRO A 64 -0.02 -14.91 3.19
C PRO A 64 -1.42 -14.57 2.71
N ASP A 65 -1.60 -13.36 2.20
CA ASP A 65 -2.74 -13.01 1.36
C ASP A 65 -2.59 -13.58 -0.05
N CYS A 66 -1.33 -13.71 -0.52
CA CYS A 66 -1.02 -14.27 -1.82
C CYS A 66 0.25 -15.11 -1.76
N ALA A 67 0.15 -16.34 -2.27
CA ALA A 67 1.25 -17.27 -2.40
C ALA A 67 1.27 -17.85 -3.83
N LEU A 68 2.44 -17.84 -4.46
CA LEU A 68 2.70 -18.43 -5.76
C LEU A 68 3.87 -19.38 -5.66
N GLU A 69 3.76 -20.54 -6.27
CA GLU A 69 4.80 -21.56 -6.32
C GLU A 69 5.61 -21.49 -7.62
N ASP A 70 6.74 -22.19 -7.62
CA ASP A 70 7.56 -22.31 -8.82
C ASP A 70 6.77 -22.95 -9.97
N GLY A 71 6.80 -22.30 -11.14
CA GLY A 71 6.08 -22.75 -12.32
C GLY A 71 4.65 -22.23 -12.47
N ASP A 72 4.09 -21.56 -11.44
CA ASP A 72 2.77 -20.93 -11.52
C ASP A 72 2.73 -19.85 -12.61
N THR A 73 1.57 -19.70 -13.27
CA THR A 73 1.39 -18.70 -14.33
C THR A 73 1.00 -17.36 -13.72
N ILE A 74 1.91 -16.37 -13.77
CA ILE A 74 1.67 -15.00 -13.26
C ILE A 74 0.92 -14.17 -14.30
N TYR A 75 1.23 -14.37 -15.58
CA TYR A 75 0.62 -13.64 -16.67
C TYR A 75 0.46 -14.53 -17.90
N LYS A 76 -0.71 -14.45 -18.52
CA LYS A 76 -1.04 -15.16 -19.74
C LYS A 76 -1.65 -14.21 -20.75
N SER A 77 -1.04 -14.16 -21.93
CA SER A 77 -1.57 -13.53 -23.13
C SER A 77 -1.32 -14.46 -24.32
N ASP A 78 -1.96 -14.19 -25.45
CA ASP A 78 -1.78 -14.98 -26.69
C ASP A 78 -0.32 -15.09 -27.13
N ARG A 79 0.53 -14.11 -26.76
CA ARG A 79 1.93 -14.03 -27.17
C ARG A 79 2.93 -14.36 -26.08
N HIS A 80 2.55 -14.29 -24.80
CA HIS A 80 3.48 -14.43 -23.69
C HIS A 80 2.84 -15.16 -22.51
N HIS A 81 3.60 -16.10 -21.96
CA HIS A 81 3.31 -16.78 -20.71
C HIS A 81 4.48 -16.50 -19.75
N ILE A 82 4.20 -15.77 -18.67
CA ILE A 82 5.19 -15.51 -17.64
C ILE A 82 4.92 -16.48 -16.50
N LYS A 83 5.91 -17.32 -16.22
CA LYS A 83 5.89 -18.23 -15.08
C LYS A 83 6.69 -17.66 -13.92
N GLN A 84 6.24 -18.00 -12.72
CA GLN A 84 6.92 -17.73 -11.47
C GLN A 84 8.17 -18.61 -11.38
N THR A 85 9.28 -18.02 -10.93
CA THR A 85 10.56 -18.71 -10.71
C THR A 85 10.89 -18.66 -9.22
N GLY A 86 10.95 -19.82 -8.57
CA GLY A 86 10.95 -19.94 -7.11
C GLY A 86 9.58 -19.56 -6.51
N SER A 87 9.43 -19.61 -5.20
CA SER A 87 8.19 -19.19 -4.55
C SER A 87 8.09 -17.68 -4.39
N SER A 88 6.86 -17.17 -4.33
CA SER A 88 6.53 -15.81 -3.91
C SER A 88 5.48 -15.90 -2.81
N TRP A 89 5.71 -15.17 -1.72
CA TRP A 89 4.85 -15.09 -0.55
C TRP A 89 4.63 -13.62 -0.25
N SER A 90 3.37 -13.19 -0.11
CA SER A 90 3.01 -11.80 0.12
C SER A 90 1.99 -11.67 1.24
N TYR A 91 2.21 -10.66 2.08
CA TYR A 91 1.31 -10.21 3.14
C TYR A 91 0.92 -8.76 2.89
N GLU A 92 -0.38 -8.47 2.96
CA GLU A 92 -0.98 -7.24 2.48
C GLU A 92 -1.89 -6.62 3.54
N LEU A 93 -1.71 -5.33 3.78
CA LEU A 93 -2.64 -4.52 4.57
C LEU A 93 -3.27 -3.47 3.67
N TYR A 94 -4.59 -3.31 3.78
CA TYR A 94 -5.38 -2.43 2.93
C TYR A 94 -6.24 -1.48 3.77
N HIS A 95 -6.30 -0.23 3.32
CA HIS A 95 -7.21 0.77 3.85
C HIS A 95 -7.89 1.49 2.70
N ARG A 96 -9.22 1.58 2.78
CA ARG A 96 -10.03 2.44 1.91
C ARG A 96 -10.85 3.42 2.73
N GLY A 97 -10.92 4.64 2.24
CA GLY A 97 -11.79 5.66 2.81
C GLY A 97 -11.14 7.02 2.83
N HIS A 98 -11.74 7.92 3.61
CA HIS A 98 -11.32 9.31 3.67
C HIS A 98 -9.94 9.38 4.35
N TYR A 99 -8.89 9.59 3.55
CA TYR A 99 -7.49 9.65 3.99
C TYR A 99 -6.94 8.34 4.55
N PRO A 100 -6.68 7.34 3.70
CA PRO A 100 -6.03 6.13 4.17
C PRO A 100 -4.62 6.47 4.68
N SER A 101 -4.35 6.14 5.95
CA SER A 101 -3.07 6.47 6.59
C SER A 101 -1.99 5.46 6.19
N ALA A 102 -1.09 5.90 5.30
CA ALA A 102 0.12 5.15 4.95
C ALA A 102 0.99 4.84 6.17
N GLU A 103 1.10 5.80 7.09
CA GLU A 103 1.87 5.62 8.33
C GLU A 103 1.30 4.51 9.19
N HIS A 104 -0.03 4.48 9.37
CA HIS A 104 -0.70 3.44 10.15
C HIS A 104 -0.46 2.07 9.53
N LEU A 105 -0.71 1.92 8.22
CA LEU A 105 -0.50 0.66 7.50
C LEU A 105 0.96 0.18 7.59
N LEU A 106 1.93 1.08 7.37
CA LEU A 106 3.34 0.74 7.48
C LEU A 106 3.73 0.37 8.91
N SER A 107 3.26 1.11 9.91
CA SER A 107 3.55 0.81 11.31
C SER A 107 3.01 -0.55 11.72
N THR A 108 1.77 -0.87 11.35
CA THR A 108 1.17 -2.19 11.59
C THR A 108 1.96 -3.29 10.91
N LEU A 109 2.30 -3.12 9.62
CA LEU A 109 3.12 -4.09 8.90
C LEU A 109 4.48 -4.30 9.60
N LEU A 110 5.13 -3.22 10.04
CA LEU A 110 6.41 -3.29 10.73
C LEU A 110 6.30 -4.01 12.07
N ASP A 111 5.25 -3.73 12.85
CA ASP A 111 4.96 -4.43 14.11
C ASP A 111 4.81 -5.94 13.87
N ASP A 112 4.12 -6.32 12.78
CA ASP A 112 3.91 -7.73 12.42
C ASP A 112 5.22 -8.43 12.03
N ILE A 113 6.17 -7.75 11.38
CA ILE A 113 7.40 -8.40 10.89
C ILE A 113 8.63 -8.21 11.78
N GLU A 114 8.64 -7.24 12.70
CA GLU A 114 9.83 -6.92 13.51
C GLU A 114 10.23 -8.04 14.47
N GLY A 115 9.26 -8.74 15.05
CA GLY A 115 9.53 -9.94 15.86
C GLY A 115 10.21 -11.06 15.07
N ARG A 116 10.15 -11.02 13.73
CA ARG A 116 10.66 -12.04 12.81
C ARG A 116 11.97 -11.63 12.12
N LEU A 117 12.59 -10.51 12.52
CA LEU A 117 13.84 -10.03 11.92
C LEU A 117 14.95 -11.09 11.83
N PRO A 118 15.23 -11.91 12.87
CA PRO A 118 16.26 -12.95 12.76
C PRO A 118 15.95 -13.96 11.66
N THR A 119 14.69 -14.38 11.52
CA THR A 119 14.22 -15.29 10.47
C THR A 119 14.36 -14.64 9.09
N LEU A 120 13.93 -13.38 8.95
CA LEU A 120 14.04 -12.63 7.70
C LEU A 120 15.50 -12.49 7.24
N ARG A 121 16.42 -12.21 8.17
CA ARG A 121 17.86 -12.17 7.91
C ARG A 121 18.41 -13.52 7.45
N ARG A 122 17.97 -14.61 8.09
CA ARG A 122 18.34 -15.97 7.70
C ARG A 122 17.90 -16.24 6.26
N LEU A 123 16.63 -15.99 5.95
CA LEU A 123 16.08 -16.16 4.61
C LEU A 123 16.82 -15.31 3.56
N GLN A 124 17.15 -14.06 3.87
CA GLN A 124 17.96 -13.22 2.98
C GLN A 124 19.35 -13.82 2.70
N SER A 125 20.01 -14.37 3.73
CA SER A 125 21.31 -15.06 3.55
C SER A 125 21.20 -16.35 2.74
N GLU A 126 20.03 -16.99 2.75
CA GLU A 126 19.68 -18.16 1.94
C GLU A 126 19.29 -17.78 0.49
N GLY A 127 19.34 -16.49 0.14
CA GLY A 127 19.09 -15.98 -1.22
C GLY A 127 17.69 -15.43 -1.44
N ALA A 128 16.86 -15.31 -0.40
CA ALA A 128 15.54 -14.70 -0.51
C ALA A 128 15.64 -13.21 -0.87
N ARG A 129 14.80 -12.77 -1.81
CA ARG A 129 14.63 -11.35 -2.16
C ARG A 129 13.37 -10.85 -1.49
N MET A 130 13.47 -9.71 -0.81
CA MET A 130 12.37 -9.16 -0.03
C MET A 130 12.15 -7.70 -0.38
N LYS A 131 10.89 -7.27 -0.36
CA LYS A 131 10.53 -5.86 -0.54
C LYS A 131 9.27 -5.50 0.21
N ILE A 132 9.16 -4.24 0.57
CA ILE A 132 7.93 -3.60 0.99
C ILE A 132 7.51 -2.66 -0.12
N LYS A 133 6.24 -2.72 -0.50
CA LYS A 133 5.64 -1.86 -1.51
C LYS A 133 4.45 -1.15 -0.91
N LEU A 134 4.45 0.17 -0.93
CA LEU A 134 3.31 0.99 -0.60
C LEU A 134 2.70 1.52 -1.90
N GLU A 135 1.42 1.31 -2.13
CA GLU A 135 0.74 1.99 -3.23
C GLU A 135 -0.51 2.74 -2.79
N PHE A 136 -0.77 3.82 -3.53
CA PHE A 136 -1.94 4.67 -3.40
C PHE A 136 -2.76 4.65 -4.69
N ASP A 137 -4.09 4.52 -4.60
CA ASP A 137 -5.03 4.98 -5.63
C ASP A 137 -5.63 6.31 -5.14
N GLN A 138 -5.23 7.41 -5.78
CA GLN A 138 -5.48 8.78 -5.32
C GLN A 138 -6.60 9.46 -6.11
N ARG A 139 -7.84 8.97 -5.99
CA ARG A 139 -9.02 9.53 -6.66
C ARG A 139 -9.27 10.99 -6.28
N SER A 140 -8.95 11.37 -5.06
CA SER A 140 -9.09 12.75 -4.57
C SER A 140 -7.91 13.66 -4.91
N HIS A 141 -6.76 13.12 -5.32
CA HIS A 141 -5.46 13.79 -5.35
C HIS A 141 -4.94 14.32 -4.00
N LEU A 142 -5.58 13.97 -2.87
CA LEU A 142 -5.21 14.46 -1.55
C LEU A 142 -4.49 13.42 -0.68
N ALA A 143 -4.54 12.14 -1.04
CA ALA A 143 -3.74 11.13 -0.37
C ALA A 143 -2.25 11.49 -0.49
N CYS A 144 -1.51 11.45 0.62
CA CYS A 144 -0.11 11.81 0.64
C CYS A 144 0.70 10.82 1.49
N LEU A 145 1.97 10.66 1.13
CA LEU A 145 2.92 9.93 1.95
C LEU A 145 3.41 10.85 3.07
N GLN A 146 2.86 10.67 4.26
CA GLN A 146 3.39 11.27 5.48
C GLN A 146 3.92 10.14 6.36
N LEU A 147 5.22 10.14 6.62
CA LEU A 147 5.88 9.17 7.49
C LEU A 147 6.64 9.91 8.58
N THR A 148 6.47 9.47 9.81
CA THR A 148 7.26 9.93 10.94
C THR A 148 8.71 9.43 10.84
N PRO A 149 9.68 10.17 11.43
CA PRO A 149 11.08 9.73 11.50
C PRO A 149 11.24 8.31 12.08
N GLU A 150 10.39 7.94 13.04
CA GLU A 150 10.39 6.63 13.68
C GLU A 150 10.11 5.51 12.67
N VAL A 151 9.09 5.66 11.83
CA VAL A 151 8.76 4.68 10.78
C VAL A 151 9.88 4.59 9.73
N LEU A 152 10.47 5.73 9.36
CA LEU A 152 11.60 5.75 8.42
C LEU A 152 12.83 5.03 8.99
N ILE A 153 13.13 5.20 10.28
CA ILE A 153 14.22 4.48 10.95
C ILE A 153 13.94 2.98 10.93
N ARG A 154 12.74 2.54 11.32
CA ARG A 154 12.35 1.12 11.32
C ARG A 154 12.49 0.51 9.91
N LEU A 155 11.97 1.18 8.88
CA LEU A 155 12.13 0.75 7.48
C LEU A 155 13.60 0.60 7.07
N SER A 156 14.46 1.56 7.45
CA SER A 156 15.89 1.51 7.13
C SER A 156 16.60 0.31 7.78
N GLN A 157 16.16 -0.08 8.98
CA GLN A 157 16.73 -1.21 9.72
C GLN A 157 16.41 -2.55 9.06
N LEU A 158 15.34 -2.66 8.26
CA LEU A 158 15.00 -3.89 7.55
C LEU A 158 16.02 -4.25 6.47
N ARG A 159 16.79 -3.29 5.92
CA ARG A 159 17.68 -3.51 4.77
C ARG A 159 16.99 -4.29 3.64
N MET A 160 15.80 -3.83 3.28
CA MET A 160 14.99 -4.36 2.18
C MET A 160 14.67 -3.21 1.23
N ASN A 161 14.24 -3.56 0.01
CA ASN A 161 13.78 -2.55 -0.92
C ASN A 161 12.42 -2.01 -0.44
N PHE A 162 12.30 -0.69 -0.36
CA PHE A 162 11.05 0.00 -0.11
C PHE A 162 10.64 0.76 -1.37
N GLU A 163 9.49 0.41 -1.93
CA GLU A 163 8.93 1.01 -3.14
C GLU A 163 7.66 1.78 -2.78
N VAL A 164 7.51 2.99 -3.31
CA VAL A 164 6.27 3.77 -3.19
C VAL A 164 5.74 4.04 -4.60
N LEU A 165 4.47 3.71 -4.83
CA LEU A 165 3.77 4.00 -6.09
C LEU A 165 2.51 4.81 -5.82
N ALA A 166 2.27 5.87 -6.59
CA ALA A 166 1.00 6.57 -6.61
C ALA A 166 0.36 6.39 -7.98
N LYS A 167 -0.84 5.81 -8.02
CA LYS A 167 -1.68 5.75 -9.20
C LYS A 167 -2.57 6.99 -9.20
N LEU A 168 -2.37 7.85 -10.18
CA LEU A 168 -3.27 8.96 -10.43
C LEU A 168 -4.48 8.44 -11.21
N PRO A 169 -5.68 8.98 -10.96
CA PRO A 169 -6.82 8.70 -11.82
C PRO A 169 -6.44 9.09 -13.25
N VAL A 170 -6.55 8.13 -14.17
CA VAL A 170 -6.49 8.44 -15.60
C VAL A 170 -7.75 9.23 -15.88
N ASP A 171 -7.61 10.47 -16.34
CA ASP A 171 -8.75 11.19 -16.92
C ASP A 171 -9.33 10.28 -18.01
N GLU A 172 -10.48 9.68 -17.75
CA GLU A 172 -11.31 9.10 -18.80
C GLU A 172 -11.64 10.26 -19.72
N LYS A 173 -10.83 10.46 -20.75
CA LYS A 173 -11.23 11.26 -21.90
C LYS A 173 -12.54 10.64 -22.34
N LYS A 174 -13.62 11.36 -22.09
CA LYS A 174 -14.88 11.12 -22.77
C LYS A 174 -14.50 11.15 -24.25
N GLU A 175 -14.49 9.98 -24.88
CA GLU A 175 -14.67 9.89 -26.32
C GLU A 175 -16.02 10.56 -26.56
N GLU A 176 -15.99 11.85 -26.85
CA GLU A 176 -17.09 12.52 -27.52
C GLU A 176 -17.14 11.88 -28.90
N ASP A 177 -17.98 10.86 -29.04
CA ASP A 177 -18.38 10.29 -30.32
C ASP A 177 -18.87 11.45 -31.22
N ASN A 178 -18.14 11.67 -32.31
CA ASN A 178 -18.55 12.54 -33.43
C ASN A 178 -19.74 11.94 -34.18
#